data_AF-A0A3N0UT30-F1
#
_entry.id   AF-A0A3N0UT30-F1
#
_cell.length_a   1.000
_cell.length_b   1.000
_cell.length_c   1.000
_cell.angle_alpha   90.00
_cell.angle_beta   90.00
_cell.angle_gamma   90.00
#
_symmetry.space_group_name_H-M   'P 1'
#
loop_
_entity.id
_entity.type
_entity.pdbx_description
1 polymer ?
#
loop_
_entity_poly.entity_id
_entity_poly.type
_entity_poly.pdbx_seq_one_letter_code
_entity_poly.pdbx_strand_id
1 'polypeptide(L)'
;MASKHKITAYTSDTRLYEWATNAAEKKGMKRSAYLESLIREEMHRQKVETGDTSSRLKTQFTLFENFTPREEILSAYASDNYDADAELKANFLMQPMTNPQEKAKNFISWLEQKAHANISADFYLEALNKYIRAPDSEYHTVFLKTCFRGWIIKDEKKTSLLCNSQTTYLPLLVTEALWDKYDGRYDFFNIRYLRQADMIKKKTERIFSDKYIGAALIFEKQHQHKDSGGFFIPVLRNPVSLKQRLISPPLMKRFGSANCLFTGVGAGNNKERFFLKGLEHIRER
;
A
#
# COMPACT_ATOMS: atom_id res chain seq x y z
N MET A 1 -13.32 -17.47 41.66
CA MET A 1 -14.24 -16.87 40.67
C MET A 1 -13.42 -16.47 39.45
N ALA A 2 -13.79 -16.87 38.23
CA ALA A 2 -13.07 -16.44 37.03
C ALA A 2 -13.28 -14.93 36.81
N SER A 3 -12.19 -14.16 36.70
CA SER A 3 -12.26 -12.71 36.47
C SER A 3 -12.87 -12.43 35.09
N LYS A 4 -13.99 -11.68 35.06
CA LYS A 4 -14.58 -11.19 33.81
C LYS A 4 -13.67 -10.11 33.24
N HIS A 5 -12.98 -10.41 32.15
CA HIS A 5 -12.18 -9.44 31.42
C HIS A 5 -13.07 -8.69 30.43
N LYS A 6 -13.09 -7.36 30.51
CA LYS A 6 -13.84 -6.52 29.58
C LYS A 6 -12.96 -6.22 28.37
N ILE A 7 -13.44 -6.55 27.18
CA ILE A 7 -12.81 -6.23 25.90
C ILE A 7 -13.74 -5.29 25.15
N THR A 8 -13.21 -4.17 24.65
CA THR A 8 -13.95 -3.22 23.81
C THR A 8 -13.43 -3.32 22.39
N ALA A 9 -14.32 -3.55 21.43
CA ALA A 9 -14.01 -3.61 20.01
C ALA A 9 -14.77 -2.49 19.27
N TYR A 10 -14.08 -1.79 18.38
CA TYR A 10 -14.66 -0.79 17.51
C TYR A 10 -15.05 -1.43 16.17
N THR A 11 -16.30 -1.26 15.75
CA THR A 11 -16.79 -1.71 14.45
C THR A 11 -16.95 -0.50 13.54
N SER A 12 -16.31 -0.50 12.37
CA SER A 12 -16.38 0.60 11.40
C SER A 12 -17.73 0.69 10.66
N ASP A 13 -18.59 -0.33 10.79
CA ASP A 13 -19.87 -0.44 10.09
C ASP A 13 -21.05 -0.42 11.09
N THR A 14 -21.89 0.61 11.01
CA THR A 14 -23.13 0.74 11.80
C THR A 14 -24.10 -0.40 11.53
N ARG A 15 -24.09 -0.99 10.32
CA ARG A 15 -24.96 -2.12 9.96
C ARG A 15 -24.59 -3.38 10.73
N LEU A 16 -23.31 -3.59 11.01
CA LEU A 16 -22.85 -4.74 11.79
C LEU A 16 -23.30 -4.64 13.25
N TYR A 17 -23.26 -3.43 13.80
CA TYR A 17 -23.77 -3.13 15.14
C TYR A 17 -25.28 -3.34 15.25
N GLU A 18 -26.05 -2.85 14.28
CA GLU A 18 -27.50 -3.04 14.20
C GLU A 18 -27.87 -4.52 14.01
N TRP A 19 -27.17 -5.21 13.11
CA TRP A 19 -27.36 -6.65 12.89
C TRP A 19 -27.15 -7.45 14.19
N ALA A 20 -26.04 -7.19 14.90
CA ALA A 20 -25.74 -7.92 16.14
C ALA A 20 -26.78 -7.63 17.24
N THR A 21 -27.32 -6.40 17.29
CA THR A 21 -28.37 -6.01 18.23
C THR A 21 -29.68 -6.72 17.90
N ASN A 22 -30.12 -6.66 16.65
CA ASN A 22 -31.36 -7.30 16.18
C ASN A 22 -31.30 -8.84 16.31
N ALA A 23 -30.14 -9.45 16.03
CA ALA A 23 -29.94 -10.88 16.16
C ALA A 23 -29.95 -11.33 17.63
N ALA A 24 -29.42 -10.52 18.54
CA ALA A 24 -29.48 -10.77 19.98
C ALA A 24 -30.93 -10.71 20.49
N GLU A 25 -31.68 -9.70 20.07
CA GLU A 25 -33.10 -9.55 20.42
C GLU A 25 -33.95 -10.73 19.92
N LYS A 26 -33.77 -11.16 18.67
CA LYS A 26 -34.44 -12.35 18.11
C LYS A 26 -34.15 -13.62 18.90
N LYS A 27 -32.99 -13.71 19.55
CA LYS A 27 -32.59 -14.84 20.40
C LYS A 27 -32.92 -14.63 21.88
N GLY A 28 -33.56 -13.52 22.26
CA GLY A 28 -33.87 -13.20 23.66
C GLY A 28 -32.63 -12.95 24.52
N MET A 29 -31.52 -12.50 23.93
CA MET A 29 -30.23 -12.30 24.61
C MET A 29 -29.82 -10.83 24.62
N LYS A 30 -29.00 -10.43 25.61
CA LYS A 30 -28.28 -9.15 25.56
C LYS A 30 -27.22 -9.20 24.45
N ARG A 31 -26.99 -8.09 23.74
CA ARG A 31 -25.97 -8.00 22.67
C ARG A 31 -24.59 -8.51 23.10
N SER A 32 -24.13 -8.15 24.29
CA SER A 32 -22.83 -8.62 24.82
C SER A 32 -22.78 -10.13 24.97
N ALA A 33 -23.86 -10.75 25.45
CA ALA A 33 -23.97 -12.20 25.58
C ALA A 33 -24.06 -12.89 24.20
N TYR A 34 -24.73 -12.25 23.24
CA TYR A 34 -24.79 -12.74 21.86
C TYR A 34 -23.41 -12.71 21.20
N LEU A 35 -22.67 -11.60 21.31
CA LEU A 35 -21.30 -11.50 20.81
C LEU A 35 -20.36 -12.50 21.50
N GLU A 36 -20.48 -12.66 22.82
CA GLU A 36 -19.74 -13.68 23.56
C GLU A 36 -20.05 -15.09 23.03
N SER A 37 -21.32 -15.38 22.70
CA SER A 37 -21.71 -16.68 22.15
C SER A 37 -21.07 -16.95 20.79
N LEU A 38 -21.00 -15.94 19.91
CA LEU A 38 -20.34 -16.04 18.62
C LEU A 38 -18.83 -16.27 18.77
N ILE A 39 -18.19 -15.58 19.72
CA ILE A 39 -16.76 -15.79 20.02
C ILE A 39 -16.52 -17.23 20.51
N ARG A 40 -17.37 -17.73 21.40
CA ARG A 40 -17.27 -19.11 21.91
C ARG A 40 -17.49 -20.15 20.82
N GLU A 41 -18.44 -19.92 19.92
CA GLU A 41 -18.73 -20.79 18.79
C GLU A 41 -17.54 -20.84 17.82
N GLU A 42 -16.97 -19.69 17.49
CA GLU A 42 -15.77 -19.62 16.65
C GLU A 42 -14.55 -20.27 17.32
N MET A 43 -14.36 -20.06 18.63
CA MET A 43 -13.30 -20.74 19.39
C MET A 43 -13.48 -22.27 19.38
N HIS A 44 -14.72 -22.75 19.52
CA HIS A 44 -15.03 -24.17 19.45
C HIS A 44 -14.76 -24.73 18.04
N ARG A 45 -15.21 -24.01 17.00
CA ARG A 45 -14.98 -24.38 15.61
C ARG A 45 -13.49 -24.50 15.29
N GLN A 46 -12.69 -23.53 15.71
CA GLN A 46 -11.23 -23.57 15.52
C GLN A 46 -10.60 -24.76 16.23
N LYS A 47 -11.00 -25.06 17.47
CA LYS A 47 -10.53 -26.24 18.22
C LYS A 47 -10.80 -27.54 17.47
N VAL A 48 -11.99 -27.68 16.87
CA VAL A 48 -12.39 -28.88 16.10
C VAL A 48 -11.64 -28.97 14.77
N GLU A 49 -11.48 -27.86 14.05
CA GLU A 49 -10.87 -27.85 12.71
C GLU A 49 -9.33 -27.94 12.73
N THR A 50 -8.65 -27.45 13.78
CA THR A 50 -7.17 -27.37 13.80
C THR A 50 -6.49 -28.22 14.85
N GLY A 51 -7.23 -28.85 15.78
CA GLY A 51 -6.67 -29.70 16.84
C GLY A 51 -5.81 -28.97 17.88
N ASP A 52 -5.72 -27.64 17.81
CA ASP A 52 -4.95 -26.82 18.77
C ASP A 52 -5.81 -26.58 20.02
N THR A 53 -5.38 -27.14 21.15
CA THR A 53 -6.05 -27.02 22.46
C THR A 53 -5.53 -25.84 23.28
N SER A 54 -4.53 -25.10 22.79
CA SER A 54 -4.09 -23.88 23.45
C SER A 54 -5.17 -22.81 23.25
N SER A 55 -5.90 -22.49 24.32
CA SER A 55 -7.03 -21.54 24.33
C SER A 55 -6.63 -20.08 24.06
N ARG A 56 -5.49 -19.86 23.43
CA ARG A 56 -5.06 -18.55 22.97
C ARG A 56 -5.55 -18.48 21.54
N LEU A 57 -6.56 -17.64 21.28
CA LEU A 57 -6.65 -16.98 19.99
C LEU A 57 -5.22 -16.44 19.73
N LYS A 58 -4.40 -17.19 19.00
CA LYS A 58 -3.10 -16.70 18.59
C LYS A 58 -3.46 -15.61 17.62
N THR A 59 -3.44 -14.37 18.08
CA THR A 59 -3.35 -13.20 17.21
C THR A 59 -2.02 -13.34 16.49
N GLN A 60 -2.04 -14.12 15.40
CA GLN A 60 -0.88 -14.28 14.52
C GLN A 60 -0.59 -12.94 13.84
N PHE A 61 -1.58 -12.06 13.75
CA PHE A 61 -1.48 -10.73 13.17
C PHE A 61 -2.34 -9.73 13.95
N THR A 62 -1.72 -8.68 14.49
CA THR A 62 -2.40 -7.60 15.22
C THR A 62 -2.55 -6.36 14.33
N LEU A 63 -3.75 -5.77 14.29
CA LEU A 63 -3.91 -4.42 13.75
C LEU A 63 -3.59 -3.41 14.86
N PHE A 64 -2.54 -2.63 14.63
CA PHE A 64 -2.12 -1.57 15.52
C PHE A 64 -2.91 -0.29 15.23
N GLU A 65 -2.81 0.68 16.13
CA GLU A 65 -3.40 2.01 15.95
C GLU A 65 -2.98 2.62 14.61
N ASN A 66 -3.89 3.41 14.04
CA ASN A 66 -3.65 4.06 12.76
C ASN A 66 -2.44 4.99 12.87
N PHE A 67 -1.55 4.88 11.89
CA PHE A 67 -0.52 5.87 11.66
C PHE A 67 -1.11 7.02 10.86
N THR A 68 -1.27 8.18 11.48
CA THR A 68 -1.68 9.40 10.78
C THR A 68 -0.44 10.13 10.26
N PRO A 69 -0.18 10.14 8.94
CA PRO A 69 0.90 10.94 8.37
C PRO A 69 0.66 12.42 8.66
N ARG A 70 1.73 13.19 8.84
CA ARG A 70 1.62 14.65 9.00
C ARG A 70 1.47 15.34 7.65
N GLU A 71 1.98 14.69 6.62
CA GLU A 71 2.09 15.19 5.28
C GLU A 71 0.76 15.04 4.52
N GLU A 72 0.50 16.01 3.66
CA GLU A 72 -0.67 16.00 2.80
C GLU A 72 -0.50 15.02 1.62
N ILE A 73 -1.62 14.60 1.05
CA ILE A 73 -1.63 13.83 -0.19
C ILE A 73 -1.46 14.78 -1.37
N LEU A 74 -0.42 14.56 -2.15
CA LEU A 74 -0.03 15.38 -3.29
C LEU A 74 -0.34 14.69 -4.61
N SER A 75 -0.36 15.45 -5.70
CA SER A 75 -0.60 14.94 -7.05
C SER A 75 0.41 15.50 -8.05
N ALA A 76 1.23 14.60 -8.59
CA ALA A 76 2.16 14.92 -9.67
C ALA A 76 1.51 14.60 -11.02
N TYR A 77 1.52 15.57 -11.94
CA TYR A 77 1.10 15.40 -13.32
C TYR A 77 2.31 15.36 -14.24
N ALA A 78 2.25 14.50 -15.24
CA ALA A 78 3.26 14.35 -16.27
C ALA A 78 2.59 14.32 -17.64
N SER A 79 3.12 15.10 -18.57
CA SER A 79 2.75 15.04 -19.98
C SER A 79 4.02 15.02 -20.80
N ASP A 80 4.27 13.88 -21.45
CA ASP A 80 5.40 13.69 -22.32
C ASP A 80 4.88 13.49 -23.75
N ASN A 81 5.28 14.38 -24.67
CA ASN A 81 4.99 14.22 -26.09
C ASN A 81 5.99 13.22 -26.69
N TYR A 82 5.48 12.10 -27.17
CA TYR A 82 6.25 11.02 -27.72
C TYR A 82 6.33 11.17 -29.24
N ASP A 83 7.23 12.03 -29.71
CA ASP A 83 7.59 12.03 -31.13
C ASP A 83 8.20 10.68 -31.46
N ALA A 84 7.46 9.87 -32.21
CA ALA A 84 7.80 8.48 -32.47
C ALA A 84 9.08 8.29 -33.31
N ASP A 85 9.79 9.37 -33.64
CA ASP A 85 10.89 9.36 -34.60
C ASP A 85 12.25 9.81 -34.04
N ALA A 86 12.35 10.43 -32.85
CA ALA A 86 13.62 11.02 -32.37
C ALA A 86 14.27 10.27 -31.20
N GLU A 87 13.62 10.15 -30.03
CA GLU A 87 14.19 9.42 -28.87
C GLU A 87 14.05 7.89 -28.99
N LEU A 88 13.14 7.48 -29.87
CA LEU A 88 12.70 6.11 -30.07
C LEU A 88 13.67 5.32 -30.98
N LYS A 89 14.40 6.03 -31.84
CA LYS A 89 15.48 5.45 -32.66
C LYS A 89 16.69 5.00 -31.85
N ALA A 90 16.90 5.53 -30.63
CA ALA A 90 18.14 5.24 -29.94
C ALA A 90 18.18 3.83 -29.34
N ASN A 91 17.11 3.28 -28.73
CA ASN A 91 17.23 1.96 -28.07
C ASN A 91 15.98 1.09 -27.83
N PHE A 92 14.72 1.58 -27.87
CA PHE A 92 13.65 0.86 -27.13
C PHE A 92 12.45 0.31 -27.91
N LEU A 93 12.00 0.91 -29.03
CA LEU A 93 11.00 0.26 -29.92
C LEU A 93 11.53 -0.09 -31.33
N MET A 94 12.77 0.25 -31.67
CA MET A 94 13.38 -0.15 -32.95
C MET A 94 14.07 -1.52 -32.90
N GLN A 95 14.19 -2.14 -31.73
CA GLN A 95 14.49 -3.56 -31.74
C GLN A 95 13.22 -4.28 -32.20
N PRO A 96 13.28 -5.09 -33.28
CA PRO A 96 12.20 -5.99 -33.62
C PRO A 96 12.11 -7.03 -32.52
N MET A 97 11.51 -6.68 -31.38
CA MET A 97 11.14 -7.67 -30.38
C MET A 97 9.97 -8.43 -30.97
N THR A 98 10.19 -9.71 -31.23
CA THR A 98 9.21 -10.68 -31.73
C THR A 98 7.99 -10.84 -30.79
N ASN A 99 7.95 -10.16 -29.64
CA ASN A 99 6.94 -10.30 -28.61
C ASN A 99 6.30 -8.95 -28.18
N PRO A 100 5.06 -8.66 -28.61
CA PRO A 100 4.29 -7.46 -28.19
C PRO A 100 4.11 -7.31 -26.67
N GLN A 101 4.16 -8.40 -25.91
CA GLN A 101 4.03 -8.36 -24.44
C GLN A 101 5.27 -7.76 -23.78
N GLU A 102 6.45 -8.04 -24.32
CA GLU A 102 7.71 -7.52 -23.81
C GLU A 102 7.83 -6.02 -24.07
N LYS A 103 7.42 -5.57 -25.26
CA LYS A 103 7.30 -4.14 -25.62
C LYS A 103 6.38 -3.39 -24.65
N ALA A 104 5.21 -3.94 -24.34
CA ALA A 104 4.27 -3.34 -23.38
C ALA A 104 4.85 -3.28 -21.96
N LYS A 105 5.51 -4.35 -21.50
CA LYS A 105 6.17 -4.41 -20.18
C LYS A 105 7.27 -3.35 -20.06
N ASN A 106 8.08 -3.23 -21.10
CA ASN A 106 9.17 -2.27 -21.19
C ASN A 106 8.65 -0.83 -21.16
N PHE A 107 7.63 -0.51 -21.96
CA PHE A 107 6.97 0.80 -21.92
C PHE A 107 6.39 1.14 -20.54
N ILE A 108 5.72 0.17 -19.92
CA ILE A 108 5.18 0.30 -18.57
C ILE A 108 6.29 0.64 -17.55
N SER A 109 7.44 -0.02 -17.64
CA SER A 109 8.59 0.25 -16.78
C SER A 109 9.11 1.68 -16.98
N TRP A 110 9.16 2.16 -18.21
CA TRP A 110 9.56 3.54 -18.52
C TRP A 110 8.58 4.57 -17.95
N LEU A 111 7.27 4.36 -18.12
CA LEU A 111 6.24 5.22 -17.52
C LEU A 111 6.37 5.28 -15.99
N GLU A 112 6.66 4.16 -15.34
CA GLU A 112 6.85 4.13 -13.89
C GLU A 112 8.08 4.93 -13.45
N GLN A 113 9.20 4.85 -14.19
CA GLN A 113 10.40 5.66 -13.92
C GLN A 113 10.12 7.16 -14.12
N LYS A 114 9.40 7.53 -15.19
CA LYS A 114 8.99 8.93 -15.41
C LYS A 114 8.09 9.42 -14.28
N ALA A 115 7.14 8.61 -13.83
CA ALA A 115 6.32 8.95 -12.67
C ALA A 115 7.16 9.18 -11.41
N HIS A 116 8.18 8.36 -11.14
CA HIS A 116 9.09 8.56 -10.00
C HIS A 116 9.89 9.87 -10.11
N ALA A 117 10.39 10.19 -11.30
CA ALA A 117 11.09 11.45 -11.55
C ALA A 117 10.17 12.66 -11.32
N ASN A 118 8.93 12.60 -11.81
CA ASN A 118 7.96 13.68 -11.67
C ASN A 118 7.48 13.86 -10.23
N ILE A 119 7.27 12.77 -9.47
CA ILE A 119 7.02 12.85 -8.02
C ILE A 119 8.20 13.51 -7.30
N SER A 120 9.43 13.16 -7.66
CA SER A 120 10.62 13.75 -7.04
C SER A 120 10.70 15.24 -7.34
N ALA A 121 10.47 15.65 -8.59
CA ALA A 121 10.47 17.06 -8.98
C ALA A 121 9.36 17.84 -8.27
N ASP A 122 8.11 17.35 -8.32
CA ASP A 122 6.97 17.94 -7.62
C ASP A 122 7.25 18.07 -6.11
N PHE A 123 7.80 17.04 -5.48
CA PHE A 123 8.10 17.08 -4.06
C PHE A 123 9.23 18.05 -3.71
N TYR A 124 10.42 17.88 -4.30
CA TYR A 124 11.61 18.62 -3.88
C TYR A 124 11.67 20.05 -4.43
N LEU A 125 11.05 20.33 -5.58
CA LEU A 125 11.06 21.67 -6.18
C LEU A 125 9.84 22.49 -5.77
N GLU A 126 8.66 21.87 -5.60
CA GLU A 126 7.41 22.60 -5.36
C GLU A 126 6.86 22.44 -3.94
N ALA A 127 6.88 21.24 -3.37
CA ALA A 127 6.17 20.96 -2.12
C ALA A 127 7.03 21.17 -0.86
N LEU A 128 8.26 20.68 -0.87
CA LEU A 128 9.18 20.74 0.26
C LEU A 128 9.58 22.20 0.53
N ASN A 129 9.61 22.57 1.80
CA ASN A 129 9.84 23.94 2.32
C ASN A 129 8.76 24.97 1.99
N LYS A 130 7.90 24.72 1.00
CA LYS A 130 6.76 25.60 0.68
C LYS A 130 5.50 25.22 1.45
N TYR A 131 5.15 23.93 1.44
CA TYR A 131 3.94 23.39 2.07
C TYR A 131 4.26 22.29 3.10
N ILE A 132 5.37 21.58 2.90
CA ILE A 132 5.85 20.55 3.83
C ILE A 132 7.15 21.04 4.44
N ARG A 133 7.18 21.20 5.78
CA ARG A 133 8.41 21.59 6.47
C ARG A 133 9.40 20.42 6.49
N ALA A 134 10.59 20.65 5.94
CA ALA A 134 11.67 19.69 6.03
C ALA A 134 12.08 19.48 7.51
N PRO A 135 12.37 18.23 7.94
CA PRO A 135 12.97 17.97 9.23
C PRO A 135 14.34 18.64 9.36
N ASP A 136 14.66 19.11 10.57
CA ASP A 136 15.98 19.69 10.87
C ASP A 136 17.09 18.62 10.97
N SER A 137 16.71 17.34 11.09
CA SER A 137 17.61 16.19 11.14
C SER A 137 17.62 15.40 9.83
N GLU A 138 18.60 14.50 9.67
CA GLU A 138 18.66 13.59 8.53
C GLU A 138 17.36 12.77 8.40
N TYR A 139 16.84 12.69 7.18
CA TYR A 139 15.59 12.00 6.88
C TYR A 139 15.66 11.22 5.56
N HIS A 140 14.85 10.17 5.49
CA HIS A 140 14.61 9.40 4.28
C HIS A 140 13.19 9.62 3.81
N THR A 141 12.98 9.76 2.51
CA THR A 141 11.64 10.02 1.96
C THR A 141 11.04 8.75 1.38
N VAL A 142 9.92 8.28 1.92
CA VAL A 142 9.13 7.21 1.32
C VAL A 142 7.94 7.81 0.58
N PHE A 143 7.94 7.72 -0.74
CA PHE A 143 6.83 8.13 -1.59
C PHE A 143 5.84 6.97 -1.75
N LEU A 144 4.74 7.04 -1.00
CA LEU A 144 3.64 6.08 -1.10
C LEU A 144 2.70 6.51 -2.25
N LYS A 145 2.81 5.85 -3.40
CA LYS A 145 1.88 6.04 -4.52
C LYS A 145 0.52 5.44 -4.18
N THR A 146 -0.52 6.27 -4.07
CA THR A 146 -1.88 5.86 -3.74
C THR A 146 -2.74 5.64 -4.98
N CYS A 147 -2.42 6.33 -6.07
CA CYS A 147 -3.06 6.21 -7.37
C CYS A 147 -2.03 6.44 -8.49
N PHE A 148 -2.07 5.63 -9.55
CA PHE A 148 -1.27 5.84 -10.74
C PHE A 148 -2.14 5.65 -11.98
N ARG A 149 -2.26 6.67 -12.82
CA ARG A 149 -3.08 6.65 -14.04
C ARG A 149 -2.25 7.11 -15.21
N GLY A 150 -2.43 6.47 -16.35
CA GLY A 150 -1.78 6.81 -17.61
C GLY A 150 -2.79 6.84 -18.75
N TRP A 151 -2.52 7.69 -19.74
CA TRP A 151 -3.29 7.78 -20.96
C TRP A 151 -2.35 8.00 -22.13
N ILE A 152 -2.56 7.21 -23.18
CA ILE A 152 -1.85 7.35 -24.45
C ILE A 152 -2.88 7.89 -25.43
N ILE A 153 -2.57 9.02 -26.05
CA ILE A 153 -3.41 9.64 -27.06
C ILE A 153 -2.63 9.63 -28.37
N LYS A 154 -3.22 9.12 -29.44
CA LYS A 154 -2.62 9.27 -30.77
C LYS A 154 -2.79 10.71 -31.22
N ASP A 155 -1.69 11.38 -31.57
CA ASP A 155 -1.78 12.67 -32.25
C ASP A 155 -2.24 12.41 -33.68
N GLU A 156 -3.43 12.86 -34.06
CA GLU A 156 -3.98 12.63 -35.40
C GLU A 156 -3.21 13.36 -36.50
N LYS A 157 -2.44 14.39 -36.14
CA LYS A 157 -1.70 15.25 -37.09
C LYS A 157 -0.22 14.86 -37.21
N LYS A 158 0.28 14.00 -36.33
CA LYS A 158 1.68 13.59 -36.28
C LYS A 158 1.80 12.07 -36.25
N THR A 159 2.99 11.55 -36.53
CA THR A 159 3.33 10.16 -36.23
C THR A 159 3.56 9.92 -34.73
N SER A 160 3.35 10.92 -33.86
CA SER A 160 3.62 10.88 -32.42
C SER A 160 2.46 10.29 -31.60
N LEU A 161 2.81 9.84 -30.39
CA LEU A 161 1.84 9.54 -29.33
C LEU A 161 2.00 10.61 -28.25
N LEU A 162 0.96 10.96 -27.52
CA LEU A 162 1.04 11.78 -26.31
C LEU A 162 0.84 10.85 -25.11
N CYS A 163 1.84 10.80 -24.24
CA CYS A 163 1.83 9.94 -23.06
C CYS A 163 1.67 10.81 -21.82
N ASN A 164 0.48 10.76 -21.22
CA ASN A 164 0.18 11.47 -19.99
C ASN A 164 0.13 10.50 -18.82
N SER A 165 0.59 10.94 -17.65
CA SER A 165 0.33 10.23 -16.41
C SER A 165 0.01 11.18 -15.27
N GLN A 166 -0.82 10.69 -14.35
CA GLN A 166 -1.14 11.37 -13.12
C GLN A 166 -0.90 10.40 -11.97
N THR A 167 -0.09 10.83 -11.01
CA THR A 167 0.22 10.05 -9.82
C THR A 167 -0.15 10.82 -8.58
N THR A 168 -1.03 10.24 -7.76
CA THR A 168 -1.31 10.74 -6.42
C THR A 168 -0.42 10.00 -5.45
N TYR A 169 0.27 10.73 -4.57
CA TYR A 169 1.24 10.17 -3.65
C TYR A 169 1.18 10.84 -2.27
N LEU A 170 1.61 10.11 -1.25
CA LEU A 170 1.81 10.60 0.09
C LEU A 170 3.31 10.50 0.42
N PRO A 171 4.02 11.62 0.64
CA PRO A 171 5.40 11.57 1.13
C PRO A 171 5.41 11.25 2.62
N LEU A 172 6.31 10.37 3.05
CA LEU A 172 6.57 10.07 4.45
C LEU A 172 8.02 10.39 4.76
N LEU A 173 8.26 11.33 5.68
CA LEU A 173 9.60 11.73 6.08
C LEU A 173 10.05 10.94 7.31
N VAL A 174 10.89 9.93 7.06
CA VAL A 174 11.36 8.99 8.09
C VAL A 174 12.66 9.52 8.70
N THR A 175 12.56 10.05 9.91
CA THR A 175 13.70 10.46 10.76
C THR A 175 13.98 9.42 11.84
N GLU A 176 15.16 9.48 12.47
CA GLU A 176 15.45 8.67 13.67
C GLU A 176 14.40 8.91 14.76
N ALA A 177 14.03 10.17 15.00
CA ALA A 177 13.03 10.52 16.00
C ALA A 177 11.64 9.91 15.71
N LEU A 178 11.22 9.87 14.44
CA LEU A 178 9.98 9.19 14.05
C LEU A 178 10.10 7.68 14.27
N TRP A 179 11.25 7.10 13.93
CA TRP A 179 11.52 5.68 14.09
C TRP A 179 11.49 5.25 15.56
N ASP A 180 12.17 6.00 16.43
CA ASP A 180 12.26 5.76 17.87
C ASP A 180 10.93 5.98 18.60
N LYS A 181 10.11 6.92 18.12
CA LYS A 181 8.73 7.12 18.62
C LYS A 181 7.93 5.81 18.60
N TYR A 182 8.22 4.91 17.66
CA TYR A 182 7.57 3.61 17.53
C TYR A 182 8.48 2.44 17.96
N ASP A 183 9.44 2.69 18.84
CA ASP A 183 10.38 1.68 19.37
C ASP A 183 11.14 0.94 18.26
N GLY A 184 11.36 1.58 17.11
CA GLY A 184 11.98 0.97 15.94
C GLY A 184 11.25 -0.26 15.39
N ARG A 185 9.94 -0.35 15.61
CA ARG A 185 9.11 -1.48 15.15
C ARG A 185 8.40 -1.22 13.84
N TYR A 186 8.10 0.03 13.51
CA TYR A 186 7.31 0.38 12.34
C TYR A 186 8.20 0.39 11.09
N ASP A 187 8.03 -0.59 10.19
CA ASP A 187 8.84 -0.70 8.97
C ASP A 187 8.27 0.17 7.84
N PHE A 188 8.50 1.49 7.95
CA PHE A 188 8.06 2.50 6.97
C PHE A 188 8.54 2.21 5.54
N PHE A 189 9.58 1.39 5.37
CA PHE A 189 10.13 1.06 4.07
C PHE A 189 9.46 -0.16 3.41
N ASN A 190 8.60 -0.88 4.12
CA ASN A 190 7.95 -2.10 3.62
C ASN A 190 6.41 -1.99 3.62
N ILE A 191 5.88 -0.79 3.42
CA ILE A 191 4.43 -0.54 3.34
C ILE A 191 3.77 -1.50 2.35
N ARG A 192 2.64 -2.10 2.76
CA ARG A 192 1.87 -3.05 1.95
C ARG A 192 0.44 -2.59 1.80
N TYR A 193 -0.13 -2.86 0.62
CA TYR A 193 -1.56 -2.75 0.44
C TYR A 193 -2.23 -4.06 0.90
N LEU A 194 -3.26 -3.96 1.73
CA LEU A 194 -4.08 -5.10 2.17
C LEU A 194 -5.55 -4.83 1.82
N ARG A 195 -6.20 -5.83 1.23
CA ARG A 195 -7.67 -5.86 1.13
C ARG A 195 -8.26 -6.42 2.41
N GLN A 196 -9.48 -5.99 2.72
CA GLN A 196 -10.26 -6.54 3.82
C GLN A 196 -10.44 -8.06 3.67
N ALA A 197 -10.68 -8.54 2.45
CA ALA A 197 -10.76 -9.97 2.18
C ALA A 197 -9.45 -10.74 2.45
N ASP A 198 -8.29 -10.08 2.28
CA ASP A 198 -6.99 -10.67 2.55
C ASP A 198 -6.67 -10.70 4.05
N MET A 199 -7.20 -9.75 4.82
CA MET A 199 -7.04 -9.67 6.28
C MET A 199 -7.86 -10.73 7.03
N ILE A 200 -9.02 -11.11 6.48
CA ILE A 200 -9.96 -12.06 7.10
C ILE A 200 -9.58 -13.52 6.81
N LYS A 201 -8.91 -13.80 5.69
CA LYS A 201 -8.50 -15.16 5.34
C LYS A 201 -7.23 -15.55 6.11
N LYS A 202 -7.10 -16.82 6.52
CA LYS A 202 -5.85 -17.46 7.02
C LYS A 202 -4.60 -17.30 6.09
N LYS A 203 -4.73 -16.59 4.96
CA LYS A 203 -3.64 -16.25 4.05
C LYS A 203 -2.85 -15.02 4.46
N THR A 204 -3.22 -14.29 5.53
CA THR A 204 -2.45 -13.14 6.04
C THR A 204 -1.00 -13.52 6.39
N GLU A 205 -0.77 -14.75 6.89
CA GLU A 205 0.57 -15.32 7.13
C GLU A 205 1.42 -15.44 5.85
N ARG A 206 0.80 -15.54 4.66
CA ARG A 206 1.54 -15.54 3.38
C ARG A 206 1.97 -14.13 2.95
N ILE A 207 1.32 -13.09 3.47
CA ILE A 207 1.55 -11.70 3.07
C ILE A 207 2.63 -11.06 3.95
N PHE A 208 2.68 -11.43 5.22
CA PHE A 208 3.69 -10.96 6.17
C PHE A 208 4.51 -12.13 6.71
N SER A 209 5.84 -12.04 6.53
CA SER A 209 6.78 -12.97 7.15
C SER A 209 6.70 -12.92 8.69
N ASP A 210 7.03 -14.01 9.36
CA ASP A 210 6.98 -14.22 10.83
C ASP A 210 7.72 -13.16 11.68
N LYS A 211 8.62 -12.40 11.05
CA LYS A 211 9.30 -11.26 11.68
C LYS A 211 8.35 -10.10 11.99
N TYR A 212 7.15 -10.06 11.40
CA TYR A 212 6.12 -9.08 11.72
C TYR A 212 5.09 -9.67 12.70
N ILE A 213 4.64 -8.85 13.62
CA ILE A 213 3.58 -9.14 14.60
C ILE A 213 2.22 -8.60 14.13
N GLY A 214 2.22 -7.65 13.19
CA GLY A 214 1.02 -6.98 12.77
C GLY A 214 1.27 -5.86 11.77
N ALA A 215 0.30 -4.96 11.64
CA ALA A 215 0.46 -3.76 10.84
C ALA A 215 -0.41 -2.59 11.33
N ALA A 216 0.03 -1.37 11.07
CA ALA A 216 -0.68 -0.12 11.34
C ALA A 216 -1.22 0.48 10.05
N LEU A 217 -2.48 0.89 10.01
CA LEU A 217 -3.11 1.51 8.85
C LEU A 217 -2.57 2.93 8.64
N ILE A 218 -2.22 3.30 7.40
CA ILE A 218 -1.76 4.65 7.02
C ILE A 218 -2.87 5.39 6.30
N PHE A 219 -3.45 4.74 5.30
CA PHE A 219 -4.35 5.36 4.34
C PHE A 219 -5.38 4.34 3.89
N GLU A 220 -6.65 4.61 4.18
CA GLU A 220 -7.77 3.87 3.61
C GLU A 220 -8.05 4.41 2.21
N LYS A 221 -8.16 3.53 1.23
CA LYS A 221 -8.61 3.95 -0.08
C LYS A 221 -10.15 3.99 -0.06
N GLN A 222 -10.73 5.15 -0.35
CA GLN A 222 -12.18 5.27 -0.55
C GLN A 222 -12.68 4.30 -1.63
N HIS A 223 -13.89 3.77 -1.40
CA HIS A 223 -14.57 2.72 -2.16
C HIS A 223 -14.69 3.04 -3.67
N GLN A 224 -13.66 2.70 -4.46
CA GLN A 224 -13.80 2.62 -5.92
C GLN A 224 -14.27 1.22 -6.37
N HIS A 225 -14.19 0.22 -5.49
CA HIS A 225 -14.56 -1.18 -5.76
C HIS A 225 -15.28 -1.81 -4.56
N LYS A 226 -15.93 -2.97 -4.78
CA LYS A 226 -16.71 -3.71 -3.76
C LYS A 226 -15.89 -4.24 -2.57
N ASP A 227 -14.56 -4.27 -2.69
CA ASP A 227 -13.64 -4.73 -1.65
C ASP A 227 -12.85 -3.54 -1.10
N SER A 228 -12.97 -3.31 0.20
CA SER A 228 -12.30 -2.20 0.88
C SER A 228 -10.87 -2.58 1.25
N GLY A 229 -9.98 -1.60 1.38
CA GLY A 229 -8.64 -1.87 1.87
C GLY A 229 -7.78 -0.62 1.94
N GLY A 230 -6.57 -0.80 2.45
CA GLY A 230 -5.69 0.30 2.81
C GLY A 230 -4.22 -0.04 2.66
N PHE A 231 -3.38 0.98 2.78
CA PHE A 231 -1.96 0.83 2.95
C PHE A 231 -1.61 0.72 4.42
N PHE A 232 -0.75 -0.25 4.76
CA PHE A 232 -0.37 -0.57 6.12
C PHE A 232 1.15 -0.59 6.27
N ILE A 233 1.64 -0.06 7.40
CA ILE A 233 3.02 -0.20 7.87
C ILE A 233 3.13 -1.52 8.62
N PRO A 234 3.96 -2.47 8.17
CA PRO A 234 4.21 -3.68 8.94
C PRO A 234 4.92 -3.35 10.26
N VAL A 235 4.51 -4.01 11.34
CA VAL A 235 5.10 -3.84 12.68
C VAL A 235 5.98 -5.05 12.99
N LEU A 236 7.26 -4.80 13.22
CA LEU A 236 8.26 -5.81 13.56
C LEU A 236 8.02 -6.38 14.96
N ARG A 237 8.23 -7.69 15.07
CA ARG A 237 8.15 -8.43 16.34
C ARG A 237 9.25 -7.99 17.31
N ASN A 238 10.44 -7.76 16.77
CA ASN A 238 11.59 -7.28 17.53
C ASN A 238 11.98 -5.89 17.00
N PRO A 239 12.33 -4.95 17.90
CA PRO A 239 12.76 -3.61 17.50
C PRO A 239 14.09 -3.68 16.73
N VAL A 240 14.27 -2.79 15.78
CA VAL A 240 15.51 -2.67 14.98
C VAL A 240 15.85 -1.19 14.87
N SER A 241 17.10 -0.80 15.01
CA SER A 241 17.49 0.61 14.81
C SER A 241 17.33 1.03 13.34
N LEU A 242 17.08 2.32 13.08
CA LEU A 242 16.94 2.82 11.70
C LEU A 242 18.21 2.54 10.88
N LYS A 243 19.39 2.77 11.47
CA LYS A 243 20.68 2.47 10.84
C LYS A 243 20.81 1.00 10.44
N GLN A 244 20.49 0.06 11.33
CA GLN A 244 20.51 -1.38 11.01
C GLN A 244 19.50 -1.73 9.92
N ARG A 245 18.33 -1.08 9.91
CA ARG A 245 17.31 -1.32 8.90
C ARG A 245 17.79 -0.87 7.51
N LEU A 246 18.37 0.32 7.40
CA LEU A 246 18.85 0.90 6.15
C LEU A 246 19.95 0.07 5.49
N ILE A 247 20.86 -0.52 6.27
CA ILE A 247 21.93 -1.41 5.76
C ILE A 247 21.48 -2.85 5.47
N SER A 248 20.19 -3.16 5.65
CA SER A 248 19.71 -4.52 5.36
C SER A 248 19.75 -4.79 3.84
N PRO A 249 20.25 -5.96 3.38
CA PRO A 249 20.43 -6.23 1.95
C PRO A 249 19.17 -6.01 1.09
N PRO A 250 17.95 -6.38 1.56
CA PRO A 250 16.73 -6.11 0.80
C PRO A 250 16.42 -4.62 0.62
N LEU A 251 16.80 -3.75 1.58
CA LEU A 251 16.61 -2.31 1.46
C LEU A 251 17.74 -1.61 0.74
N MET A 252 19.00 -2.02 0.95
CA MET A 252 20.12 -1.47 0.19
C MET A 252 19.88 -1.60 -1.32
N LYS A 253 19.33 -2.74 -1.78
CA LYS A 253 18.96 -2.91 -3.19
C LYS A 253 17.82 -1.99 -3.65
N ARG A 254 16.91 -1.60 -2.74
CA ARG A 254 15.74 -0.77 -3.05
C ARG A 254 16.03 0.74 -3.01
N PHE A 255 16.89 1.17 -2.09
CA PHE A 255 17.36 2.56 -2.02
C PHE A 255 18.49 2.82 -3.02
N GLY A 256 19.34 1.83 -3.30
CA GLY A 256 20.55 2.05 -4.10
C GLY A 256 21.42 3.13 -3.43
N SER A 257 21.72 4.20 -4.17
CA SER A 257 22.41 5.40 -3.68
C SER A 257 21.47 6.58 -3.37
N ALA A 258 20.15 6.40 -3.45
CA ALA A 258 19.17 7.46 -3.25
C ALA A 258 18.70 7.53 -1.78
N ASN A 259 18.27 8.72 -1.34
CA ASN A 259 17.61 8.93 -0.05
C ASN A 259 16.08 8.81 -0.13
N CYS A 260 15.55 8.37 -1.26
CA CYS A 260 14.12 8.23 -1.49
C CYS A 260 13.74 6.81 -1.93
N LEU A 261 12.51 6.41 -1.58
CA LEU A 261 11.97 5.10 -1.90
C LEU A 261 10.55 5.25 -2.44
N PHE A 262 10.30 4.67 -3.62
CA PHE A 262 8.95 4.59 -4.18
C PHE A 262 8.29 3.27 -3.78
N THR A 263 7.05 3.37 -3.28
CA THR A 263 6.24 2.21 -2.92
C THR A 263 4.76 2.44 -3.25
N GLY A 264 3.91 1.44 -2.97
CA GLY A 264 2.48 1.49 -3.24
C GLY A 264 2.09 1.01 -4.64
N VAL A 265 1.21 1.75 -5.31
CA VAL A 265 0.68 1.39 -6.64
C VAL A 265 1.79 1.47 -7.70
N GLY A 266 2.06 0.34 -8.34
CA GLY A 266 2.92 0.23 -9.52
C GLY A 266 2.16 -0.33 -10.71
N ALA A 267 2.80 -0.34 -11.87
CA ALA A 267 2.12 -0.72 -13.10
C ALA A 267 1.98 -2.24 -13.29
N GLY A 268 2.70 -3.06 -12.53
CA GLY A 268 2.49 -4.51 -12.43
C GLY A 268 1.25 -4.92 -11.62
N ASN A 269 0.63 -3.98 -10.89
CA ASN A 269 -0.54 -4.25 -10.05
C ASN A 269 -1.84 -4.21 -10.85
N ASN A 270 -1.93 -4.95 -11.96
CA ASN A 270 -3.09 -4.96 -12.88
C ASN A 270 -4.43 -5.27 -12.20
N LYS A 271 -4.41 -6.01 -11.09
CA LYS A 271 -5.63 -6.32 -10.33
C LYS A 271 -6.15 -5.13 -9.54
N GLU A 272 -5.32 -4.12 -9.28
CA GLU A 272 -5.69 -3.03 -8.40
C GLU A 272 -4.90 -1.74 -8.71
N ARG A 273 -5.52 -0.79 -9.42
CA ARG A 273 -5.24 0.66 -9.29
C ARG A 273 -4.23 1.31 -10.24
N PHE A 274 -3.57 0.60 -11.16
CA PHE A 274 -2.96 1.25 -12.33
C PHE A 274 -3.94 1.22 -13.51
N PHE A 275 -4.35 2.39 -14.00
CA PHE A 275 -5.25 2.51 -15.16
C PHE A 275 -4.49 3.11 -16.33
N LEU A 276 -4.20 2.30 -17.35
CA LEU A 276 -3.60 2.75 -18.60
C LEU A 276 -4.63 2.65 -19.73
N LYS A 277 -5.03 3.80 -20.29
CA LYS A 277 -5.89 3.86 -21.49
C LYS A 277 -5.04 4.11 -22.74
N GLY A 278 -5.46 3.58 -23.89
CA GLY A 278 -4.76 3.81 -25.18
C GLY A 278 -3.58 2.86 -25.43
N LEU A 279 -3.48 1.74 -24.70
CA LEU A 279 -2.37 0.79 -24.84
C LEU A 279 -2.35 0.11 -26.23
N GLU A 280 -3.50 -0.02 -26.87
CA GLU A 280 -3.70 -0.50 -28.23
C GLU A 280 -2.81 0.25 -29.24
N HIS A 281 -2.63 1.56 -29.06
CA HIS A 281 -1.80 2.39 -29.94
C HIS A 281 -0.32 2.00 -29.94
N ILE A 282 0.14 1.29 -28.90
CA ILE A 282 1.51 0.77 -28.79
C ILE A 282 1.63 -0.61 -29.44
N ARG A 283 0.54 -1.38 -29.49
CA ARG A 283 0.52 -2.76 -30.02
C ARG A 283 0.37 -2.83 -31.55
N GLU A 284 -0.20 -1.79 -32.15
CA GLU A 284 -0.46 -1.69 -33.60
C GLU A 284 0.77 -1.23 -34.42
N ARG A 285 1.88 -0.89 -33.76
CA ARG A 285 3.17 -0.55 -34.37
C ARG A 285 4.23 -1.55 -33.96
#